data_AF-A0A7J5L6V9-F1
#
_entry.id   AF-A0A7J5L6V9-F1
#
_cell.length_a   1.000
_cell.length_b   1.000
_cell.length_c   1.000
_cell.angle_alpha   90.00
_cell.angle_beta   90.00
_cell.angle_gamma   90.00
#
_symmetry.space_group_name_H-M   'P 1'
#
loop_
_entity.id
_entity.type
_entity.pdbx_description
1 polymer ?
#
loop_
_entity_poly.entity_id
_entity_poly.type
_entity_poly.pdbx_seq_one_letter_code
_entity_poly.pdbx_strand_id
1 'polypeptide(L)'
;MENTRLNRTIIYFIVCCCPVLLFPENTSAKNKITDTQNLMELPFRKITEQYYPENFYLGISNHAKLIGKLSTEIADREFGYITPANDFKQSYVHPTFNSWRWERPDAYLSHAQKQNQVIRIHGPISPQCSKWIKEDIRTAIELHQMLTEYMTELCVHYGNCPNVLWMDVVNETIAKDDLDDPLFGQQKTGEWFSARQGTDKWENPWTIIGYDEESDIRVPLYIDMAFEISNKYAPNVKQIINQHGDFEENVWSRMKDLVKYLRSKGRRVDGIGWQAHIDTGWEKVPGNLKRLDNFISWCHNNNLEFHITEMNVWIKDGDISRETEQAETFAEVIDTVLKHHKNGVVGVSFWNVRDEDTANPNWMGCLWRNDGTERPAYKRIKEILIENIH
;
A
#
# COMPACT_ATOMS: atom_id res chain seq x y z
N MET A 1 -37.85 63.83 -41.83
CA MET A 1 -36.69 63.33 -42.58
C MET A 1 -35.54 63.35 -41.58
N GLU A 2 -34.97 62.27 -41.07
CA GLU A 2 -34.80 60.89 -41.53
C GLU A 2 -34.87 59.92 -40.35
N ASN A 3 -35.20 58.66 -40.68
CA ASN A 3 -35.22 57.50 -39.80
C ASN A 3 -33.79 56.98 -39.58
N THR A 4 -33.41 56.71 -38.34
CA THR A 4 -32.32 55.76 -38.04
C THR A 4 -32.77 54.74 -37.00
N ARG A 5 -32.79 53.49 -37.45
CA ARG A 5 -33.17 52.28 -36.73
C ARG A 5 -32.14 51.95 -35.65
N LEU A 6 -32.58 51.73 -34.41
CA LEU A 6 -31.83 50.94 -33.43
C LEU A 6 -32.29 49.47 -33.53
N ASN A 7 -31.34 48.58 -33.84
CA ASN A 7 -31.52 47.13 -33.77
C ASN A 7 -31.74 46.71 -32.31
N ARG A 8 -32.87 46.05 -32.04
CA ARG A 8 -33.10 45.30 -30.80
C ARG A 8 -32.68 43.85 -31.01
N THR A 9 -31.60 43.43 -30.37
CA THR A 9 -31.26 42.01 -30.20
C THR A 9 -32.18 41.41 -29.13
N ILE A 10 -33.00 40.45 -29.52
CA ILE A 10 -33.84 39.65 -28.61
C ILE A 10 -32.93 38.58 -27.98
N ILE A 11 -32.73 38.65 -26.67
CA ILE A 11 -32.12 37.58 -25.88
C ILE A 11 -33.25 36.63 -25.47
N TYR A 12 -33.25 35.42 -26.01
CA TYR A 12 -34.11 34.33 -25.53
C TYR A 12 -33.56 33.81 -24.21
N PHE A 13 -34.26 34.07 -23.10
CA PHE A 13 -34.07 33.29 -21.86
C PHE A 13 -34.72 31.92 -22.06
N ILE A 14 -33.91 30.90 -22.30
CA ILE A 14 -34.35 29.51 -22.16
C ILE A 14 -34.33 29.20 -20.65
N VAL A 15 -35.51 29.23 -20.04
CA VAL A 15 -35.72 28.65 -18.71
C VAL A 15 -35.70 27.14 -18.89
N CYS A 16 -34.57 26.52 -18.56
CA CYS A 16 -34.48 25.07 -18.49
C CYS A 16 -35.17 24.62 -17.19
N CYS A 17 -36.44 24.22 -17.28
CA CYS A 17 -37.11 23.49 -16.20
C CYS A 17 -36.47 22.10 -16.10
N CYS A 18 -35.49 21.94 -15.21
CA CYS A 18 -35.10 20.62 -14.73
C CYS A 18 -36.28 20.02 -13.94
N PRO A 19 -36.78 18.82 -14.28
CA PRO A 19 -37.69 18.13 -13.41
C PRO A 19 -36.91 17.69 -12.16
N VAL A 20 -37.36 18.13 -11.00
CA VAL A 20 -36.93 17.56 -9.71
C VAL A 20 -37.45 16.13 -9.69
N LEU A 21 -36.59 15.18 -10.04
CA LEU A 21 -36.80 13.77 -9.73
C LEU A 21 -36.67 13.62 -8.21
N LEU A 22 -37.81 13.58 -7.53
CA LEU A 22 -37.90 13.11 -6.15
C LEU A 22 -37.47 11.64 -6.16
N PHE A 23 -36.22 11.38 -5.79
CA PHE A 23 -35.80 10.04 -5.40
C PHE A 23 -36.58 9.68 -4.13
N PRO A 24 -37.19 8.49 -4.04
CA PRO A 24 -37.73 8.04 -2.77
C PRO A 24 -36.56 7.98 -1.78
N GLU A 25 -36.72 8.62 -0.62
CA GLU A 25 -35.86 8.37 0.54
C GLU A 25 -35.93 6.87 0.80
N ASN A 26 -34.90 6.16 0.34
CA ASN A 26 -34.69 4.78 0.71
C ASN A 26 -34.19 4.83 2.14
N THR A 27 -35.11 4.93 3.10
CA THR A 27 -34.83 4.58 4.48
C THR A 27 -34.37 3.13 4.44
N SER A 28 -33.05 2.90 4.40
CA SER A 28 -32.52 1.57 4.60
C SER A 28 -32.95 1.18 6.01
N ALA A 29 -33.99 0.34 6.06
CA ALA A 29 -34.25 -0.42 7.25
C ALA A 29 -32.93 -1.16 7.52
N LYS A 30 -32.23 -0.78 8.59
CA LYS A 30 -31.10 -1.53 9.10
C LYS A 30 -31.61 -2.94 9.37
N ASN A 31 -31.41 -3.83 8.41
CA ASN A 31 -31.63 -5.25 8.59
C ASN A 31 -30.70 -5.65 9.73
N LYS A 32 -31.28 -5.85 10.92
CA LYS A 32 -30.61 -6.53 12.02
C LYS A 32 -30.02 -7.81 11.43
N ILE A 33 -28.72 -7.98 11.53
CA ILE A 33 -28.02 -9.18 11.08
C ILE A 33 -28.52 -10.31 11.97
N THR A 34 -29.50 -11.07 11.48
CA THR A 34 -30.13 -12.14 12.25
C THR A 34 -29.49 -13.51 12.03
N ASP A 35 -28.43 -13.59 11.21
CA ASP A 35 -27.80 -14.87 10.86
C ASP A 35 -26.27 -14.74 10.70
N THR A 36 -25.56 -14.51 11.80
CA THR A 36 -24.09 -14.46 11.85
C THR A 36 -23.43 -15.79 11.46
N GLN A 37 -24.13 -16.91 11.65
CA GLN A 37 -23.63 -18.23 11.30
C GLN A 37 -23.45 -18.38 9.78
N ASN A 38 -24.34 -17.79 8.99
CA ASN A 38 -24.22 -17.72 7.54
C ASN A 38 -23.06 -16.81 7.08
N LEU A 39 -22.77 -15.72 7.80
CA LEU A 39 -21.67 -14.82 7.46
C LEU A 39 -20.28 -15.43 7.66
N MET A 40 -20.10 -16.27 8.69
CA MET A 40 -18.82 -16.93 8.96
C MET A 40 -18.38 -17.91 7.84
N GLU A 41 -19.34 -18.43 7.07
CA GLU A 41 -19.09 -19.33 5.93
C GLU A 41 -18.65 -18.56 4.67
N LEU A 42 -18.92 -17.25 4.59
CA LEU A 42 -18.57 -16.44 3.44
C LEU A 42 -17.05 -16.19 3.36
N PRO A 43 -16.46 -16.14 2.15
CA PRO A 43 -15.10 -15.64 1.97
C PRO A 43 -14.96 -14.19 2.43
N PHE A 44 -13.76 -13.77 2.81
CA PHE A 44 -13.47 -12.40 3.25
C PHE A 44 -14.02 -11.34 2.29
N ARG A 45 -13.76 -11.48 0.98
CA ARG A 45 -14.22 -10.56 -0.06
C ARG A 45 -15.73 -10.39 -0.08
N LYS A 46 -16.51 -11.42 0.25
CA LYS A 46 -17.98 -11.31 0.28
C LYS A 46 -18.46 -10.51 1.48
N ILE A 47 -17.80 -10.66 2.63
CA ILE A 47 -18.07 -9.84 3.80
C ILE A 47 -17.69 -8.38 3.52
N THR A 48 -16.52 -8.12 2.96
CA THR A 48 -16.05 -6.74 2.68
C THR A 48 -16.82 -6.05 1.56
N GLU A 49 -17.07 -6.73 0.43
CA GLU A 49 -17.89 -6.20 -0.68
C GLU A 49 -19.31 -5.80 -0.21
N GLN A 50 -19.90 -6.57 0.71
CA GLN A 50 -21.29 -6.35 1.15
C GLN A 50 -21.41 -5.30 2.25
N TYR A 51 -20.49 -5.29 3.22
CA TYR A 51 -20.65 -4.51 4.45
C TYR A 51 -19.66 -3.34 4.58
N TYR A 52 -18.64 -3.29 3.72
CA TYR A 52 -17.59 -2.28 3.75
C TYR A 52 -17.26 -1.69 2.36
N PRO A 53 -18.25 -1.35 1.51
CA PRO A 53 -18.04 -1.17 0.08
C PRO A 53 -17.15 0.01 -0.34
N GLU A 54 -16.96 1.03 0.51
CA GLU A 54 -16.34 2.29 0.07
C GLU A 54 -15.05 2.70 0.83
N ASN A 55 -14.75 2.12 2.00
CA ASN A 55 -13.66 2.65 2.86
C ASN A 55 -12.84 1.60 3.62
N PHE A 56 -13.09 0.30 3.43
CA PHE A 56 -12.20 -0.73 3.96
C PHE A 56 -11.86 -1.77 2.91
N TYR A 57 -10.57 -1.97 2.69
CA TYR A 57 -10.04 -2.94 1.75
C TYR A 57 -9.29 -4.02 2.51
N LEU A 58 -9.67 -5.28 2.28
CA LEU A 58 -8.93 -6.44 2.77
C LEU A 58 -8.30 -7.17 1.59
N GLY A 59 -6.99 -7.35 1.66
CA GLY A 59 -6.19 -7.88 0.56
C GLY A 59 -5.12 -8.87 0.99
N ILE A 60 -4.39 -9.36 -0.01
CA ILE A 60 -3.34 -10.36 0.14
C ILE A 60 -2.27 -10.12 -0.91
N SER A 61 -1.02 -10.46 -0.59
CA SER A 61 0.05 -10.52 -1.58
C SER A 61 0.24 -11.93 -2.12
N ASN A 62 0.52 -12.03 -3.41
CA ASN A 62 0.75 -13.29 -4.11
C ASN A 62 1.66 -13.05 -5.33
N HIS A 63 2.08 -14.08 -6.05
CA HIS A 63 3.05 -13.98 -7.16
C HIS A 63 2.48 -14.50 -8.47
N ALA A 64 2.89 -13.91 -9.60
CA ALA A 64 2.51 -14.38 -10.94
C ALA A 64 2.90 -15.83 -11.21
N LYS A 65 4.06 -16.26 -10.68
CA LYS A 65 4.53 -17.66 -10.79
C LYS A 65 3.59 -18.67 -10.11
N LEU A 66 2.68 -18.22 -9.24
CA LEU A 66 1.74 -19.07 -8.51
C LEU A 66 0.35 -19.10 -9.14
N ILE A 67 0.12 -18.42 -10.28
CA ILE A 67 -1.15 -18.52 -11.01
C ILE A 67 -1.43 -19.97 -11.37
N GLY A 68 -2.65 -20.44 -11.08
CA GLY A 68 -3.06 -21.84 -11.24
C GLY A 68 -2.51 -22.80 -10.16
N LYS A 69 -2.06 -22.26 -9.02
CA LYS A 69 -1.69 -23.02 -7.82
C LYS A 69 -2.61 -22.68 -6.65
N LEU A 70 -2.58 -23.52 -5.63
CA LEU A 70 -3.39 -23.40 -4.40
C LEU A 70 -3.36 -21.99 -3.80
N SER A 71 -2.19 -21.33 -3.73
CA SER A 71 -2.10 -19.96 -3.20
C SER A 71 -2.97 -18.98 -3.99
N THR A 72 -2.96 -19.05 -5.32
CA THR A 72 -3.79 -18.17 -6.15
C THR A 72 -5.26 -18.53 -6.06
N GLU A 73 -5.60 -19.81 -5.97
CA GLU A 73 -6.99 -20.24 -5.77
C GLU A 73 -7.58 -19.68 -4.47
N ILE A 74 -6.81 -19.72 -3.37
CA ILE A 74 -7.21 -19.10 -2.10
C ILE A 74 -7.28 -17.58 -2.23
N ALA A 75 -6.28 -16.94 -2.84
CA ALA A 75 -6.26 -15.49 -3.02
C ALA A 75 -7.49 -14.98 -3.82
N ASP A 76 -7.82 -15.66 -4.92
CA ASP A 76 -8.97 -15.36 -5.79
C ASP A 76 -10.30 -15.56 -5.05
N ARG A 77 -10.40 -16.60 -4.23
CA ARG A 77 -11.58 -16.90 -3.42
C ARG A 77 -11.80 -15.85 -2.34
N GLU A 78 -10.74 -15.38 -1.70
CA GLU A 78 -10.83 -14.64 -0.44
C GLU A 78 -10.73 -13.13 -0.60
N PHE A 79 -10.07 -12.60 -1.62
CA PHE A 79 -9.72 -11.18 -1.64
C PHE A 79 -10.12 -10.48 -2.94
N GLY A 80 -10.63 -9.25 -2.80
CA GLY A 80 -10.89 -8.32 -3.90
C GLY A 80 -9.73 -7.36 -4.16
N TYR A 81 -8.73 -7.33 -3.28
CA TYR A 81 -7.55 -6.48 -3.37
C TYR A 81 -6.28 -7.35 -3.32
N ILE A 82 -5.40 -7.21 -4.31
CA ILE A 82 -4.15 -7.99 -4.42
C ILE A 82 -2.92 -7.08 -4.56
N THR A 83 -1.82 -7.50 -3.94
CA THR A 83 -0.49 -6.92 -4.18
C THR A 83 0.43 -7.97 -4.82
N PRO A 84 0.85 -7.82 -6.08
CA PRO A 84 1.78 -8.77 -6.70
C PRO A 84 3.18 -8.61 -6.06
N ALA A 85 3.54 -9.54 -5.19
CA ALA A 85 4.51 -9.34 -4.10
C ALA A 85 5.90 -8.87 -4.57
N ASN A 86 6.41 -9.44 -5.68
CA ASN A 86 7.69 -9.05 -6.26
C ASN A 86 7.59 -8.64 -7.73
N ASP A 87 6.47 -8.95 -8.40
CA ASP A 87 6.38 -8.91 -9.87
C ASP A 87 6.49 -7.49 -10.44
N PHE A 88 6.30 -6.45 -9.62
CA PHE A 88 6.45 -5.03 -9.99
C PHE A 88 7.72 -4.38 -9.42
N LYS A 89 8.56 -5.11 -8.68
CA LYS A 89 9.83 -4.59 -8.19
C LYS A 89 10.77 -4.37 -9.35
N GLN A 90 11.58 -3.33 -9.27
CA GLN A 90 12.52 -2.99 -10.34
C GLN A 90 13.48 -4.12 -10.67
N SER A 91 13.94 -4.89 -9.66
CA SER A 91 14.79 -6.07 -9.87
C SER A 91 14.12 -7.19 -10.67
N TYR A 92 12.79 -7.22 -10.78
CA TYR A 92 12.02 -8.18 -11.58
C TYR A 92 11.66 -7.61 -12.95
N VAL A 93 11.18 -6.37 -12.98
CA VAL A 93 10.74 -5.66 -14.19
C VAL A 93 11.93 -5.20 -15.05
N HIS A 94 12.99 -4.71 -14.43
CA HIS A 94 14.16 -4.14 -15.08
C HIS A 94 15.49 -4.69 -14.50
N PRO A 95 15.73 -6.01 -14.62
CA PRO A 95 16.78 -6.71 -13.89
C PRO A 95 18.21 -6.36 -14.32
N THR A 96 18.38 -5.88 -15.55
CA THR A 96 19.67 -5.43 -16.11
C THR A 96 19.46 -4.14 -16.90
N PHE A 97 20.54 -3.38 -17.10
CA PHE A 97 20.52 -2.07 -17.77
C PHE A 97 19.75 -2.03 -19.10
N ASN A 98 19.81 -3.11 -19.91
CA ASN A 98 19.17 -3.15 -21.24
C ASN A 98 17.95 -4.09 -21.32
N SER A 99 17.39 -4.54 -20.19
CA SER A 99 16.33 -5.57 -20.20
C SER A 99 15.10 -5.15 -19.42
N TRP A 100 13.94 -5.20 -20.08
CA TRP A 100 12.62 -5.06 -19.48
C TRP A 100 11.87 -6.40 -19.53
N ARG A 101 11.07 -6.69 -18.50
CA ARG A 101 10.31 -7.93 -18.31
C ARG A 101 8.90 -7.62 -17.83
N TRP A 102 8.00 -7.35 -18.77
CA TRP A 102 6.61 -6.98 -18.50
C TRP A 102 5.67 -8.18 -18.40
N GLU A 103 6.11 -9.36 -18.82
CA GLU A 103 5.22 -10.51 -19.04
C GLU A 103 4.54 -10.98 -17.75
N ARG A 104 5.29 -11.03 -16.64
CA ARG A 104 4.75 -11.44 -15.33
C ARG A 104 3.78 -10.42 -14.73
N PRO A 105 4.15 -9.13 -14.59
CA PRO A 105 3.23 -8.14 -14.06
C PRO A 105 2.00 -7.96 -14.96
N ASP A 106 2.14 -8.00 -16.30
CA ASP A 106 1.00 -7.93 -17.23
C ASP A 106 0.07 -9.15 -17.12
N ALA A 107 0.64 -10.35 -16.98
CA ALA A 107 -0.13 -11.56 -16.75
C ALA A 107 -0.92 -11.48 -15.43
N TYR A 108 -0.32 -10.94 -14.37
CA TYR A 108 -0.99 -10.75 -13.10
C TYR A 108 -2.10 -9.70 -13.19
N LEU A 109 -1.82 -8.57 -13.83
CA LEU A 109 -2.80 -7.52 -14.08
C LEU A 109 -4.03 -8.08 -14.80
N SER A 110 -3.81 -8.85 -15.86
CA SER A 110 -4.85 -9.51 -16.65
C SER A 110 -5.63 -10.57 -15.85
N HIS A 111 -4.96 -11.32 -14.97
CA HIS A 111 -5.60 -12.28 -14.07
C HIS A 111 -6.51 -11.57 -13.06
N ALA A 112 -6.00 -10.54 -12.39
CA ALA A 112 -6.76 -9.76 -11.42
C ALA A 112 -8.00 -9.11 -12.05
N GLN A 113 -7.90 -8.59 -13.28
CA GLN A 113 -9.06 -8.08 -14.03
C GLN A 113 -10.14 -9.14 -14.20
N LYS A 114 -9.78 -10.37 -14.57
CA LYS A 114 -10.74 -11.48 -14.73
C LYS A 114 -11.41 -11.88 -13.42
N GLN A 115 -10.71 -11.71 -12.30
CA GLN A 115 -11.24 -12.00 -10.96
C GLN A 115 -12.01 -10.83 -10.32
N ASN A 116 -12.11 -9.69 -11.01
CA ASN A 116 -12.63 -8.43 -10.47
C ASN A 116 -11.86 -7.95 -9.23
N GLN A 117 -10.54 -8.07 -9.27
CA GLN A 117 -9.64 -7.63 -8.22
C GLN A 117 -8.95 -6.31 -8.58
N VAL A 118 -8.81 -5.43 -7.59
CA VAL A 118 -7.96 -4.24 -7.66
C VAL A 118 -6.53 -4.57 -7.24
N ILE A 119 -5.56 -3.82 -7.77
CA ILE A 119 -4.13 -4.02 -7.59
C ILE A 119 -3.49 -2.82 -6.90
N ARG A 120 -2.57 -3.12 -5.98
CA ARG A 120 -1.49 -2.23 -5.56
C ARG A 120 -0.21 -2.62 -6.29
N ILE A 121 0.46 -1.63 -6.89
CA ILE A 121 1.81 -1.76 -7.42
C ILE A 121 2.81 -1.57 -6.28
N HIS A 122 3.66 -2.57 -6.06
CA HIS A 122 4.67 -2.60 -5.01
C HIS A 122 6.02 -3.11 -5.56
N GLY A 123 7.16 -2.43 -5.39
CA GLY A 123 7.44 -1.09 -4.85
C GLY A 123 8.50 -0.43 -5.74
N PRO A 124 8.17 0.59 -6.55
CA PRO A 124 8.98 1.03 -7.68
C PRO A 124 10.37 1.57 -7.30
N ILE A 125 10.44 2.55 -6.39
CA ILE A 125 11.72 3.08 -5.88
C ILE A 125 11.92 2.62 -4.45
N SER A 126 12.88 1.72 -4.26
CA SER A 126 13.07 1.04 -2.99
C SER A 126 14.49 0.49 -2.85
N PRO A 127 14.85 0.01 -1.64
CA PRO A 127 16.04 -0.81 -1.42
C PRO A 127 16.10 -2.11 -2.25
N GLN A 128 14.97 -2.54 -2.79
CA GLN A 128 14.84 -3.76 -3.61
C GLN A 128 15.07 -3.48 -5.11
N CYS A 129 15.75 -2.38 -5.41
CA CYS A 129 16.20 -2.00 -6.75
C CYS A 129 17.13 -3.06 -7.38
N SER A 130 17.28 -2.97 -8.70
CA SER A 130 18.11 -3.91 -9.44
C SER A 130 19.58 -3.87 -9.01
N LYS A 131 20.25 -5.02 -9.00
CA LYS A 131 21.64 -5.13 -8.54
C LYS A 131 22.60 -4.13 -9.22
N TRP A 132 22.40 -3.87 -10.51
CA TRP A 132 23.23 -2.95 -11.29
C TRP A 132 23.08 -1.47 -10.87
N ILE A 133 21.98 -1.09 -10.22
CA ILE A 133 21.76 0.27 -9.66
C ILE A 133 22.53 0.45 -8.35
N LYS A 134 22.83 -0.64 -7.65
CA LYS A 134 23.55 -0.66 -6.38
C LYS A 134 25.07 -0.69 -6.52
N GLU A 135 25.60 -0.65 -7.73
CA GLU A 135 27.05 -0.68 -7.93
C GLU A 135 27.70 0.59 -7.34
N ASP A 136 28.72 0.42 -6.48
CA ASP A 136 29.36 1.54 -5.76
C ASP A 136 29.93 2.64 -6.69
N ILE A 137 30.14 2.33 -7.97
CA ILE A 137 30.63 3.28 -8.99
C ILE A 137 29.56 4.25 -9.50
N ARG A 138 28.29 4.06 -9.12
CA ARG A 138 27.16 4.82 -9.65
C ARG A 138 27.24 6.28 -9.22
N THR A 139 27.15 7.17 -10.20
CA THR A 139 27.12 8.61 -9.97
C THR A 139 25.69 9.12 -9.74
N ALA A 140 25.58 10.29 -9.10
CA ALA A 140 24.29 10.98 -8.93
C ALA A 140 23.54 11.20 -10.25
N ILE A 141 24.27 11.54 -11.33
CA ILE A 141 23.71 11.78 -12.67
C ILE A 141 23.13 10.48 -13.26
N GLU A 142 23.87 9.38 -13.16
CA GLU A 142 23.43 8.08 -13.63
C GLU A 142 22.18 7.60 -12.87
N LEU A 143 22.20 7.67 -11.54
CA LEU A 143 21.06 7.27 -10.72
C LEU A 143 19.83 8.14 -10.99
N HIS A 144 20.01 9.44 -11.21
CA HIS A 144 18.93 10.33 -11.64
C HIS A 144 18.31 9.85 -12.96
N GLN A 145 19.13 9.54 -13.97
CA GLN A 145 18.66 9.05 -15.26
C GLN A 145 17.89 7.73 -15.11
N MET A 146 18.45 6.78 -14.35
CA MET A 146 17.86 5.45 -14.12
C MET A 146 16.53 5.54 -13.38
N LEU A 147 16.42 6.39 -12.35
CA LEU A 147 15.16 6.64 -11.65
C LEU A 147 14.13 7.23 -12.62
N THR A 148 14.54 8.25 -13.39
CA THR A 148 13.65 8.95 -14.32
C THR A 148 13.09 8.01 -15.38
N GLU A 149 13.95 7.22 -16.01
CA GLU A 149 13.57 6.22 -17.00
C GLU A 149 12.63 5.19 -16.36
N TYR A 150 13.04 4.57 -15.26
CA TYR A 150 12.27 3.48 -14.67
C TYR A 150 10.87 3.92 -14.21
N MET A 151 10.79 5.02 -13.47
CA MET A 151 9.51 5.54 -12.99
C MET A 151 8.61 6.00 -14.12
N THR A 152 9.17 6.62 -15.17
CA THR A 152 8.37 7.08 -16.31
C THR A 152 7.76 5.89 -17.04
N GLU A 153 8.56 4.89 -17.41
CA GLU A 153 8.08 3.69 -18.10
C GLU A 153 7.01 2.96 -17.28
N LEU A 154 7.26 2.74 -15.99
CA LEU A 154 6.28 2.07 -15.10
C LEU A 154 4.97 2.86 -15.00
N CYS A 155 5.05 4.17 -14.80
CA CYS A 155 3.86 5.02 -14.65
C CYS A 155 3.07 5.13 -15.96
N VAL A 156 3.75 5.23 -17.11
CA VAL A 156 3.07 5.26 -18.41
C VAL A 156 2.38 3.93 -18.69
N HIS A 157 3.03 2.82 -18.36
CA HIS A 157 2.50 1.48 -18.63
C HIS A 157 1.28 1.15 -17.77
N TYR A 158 1.30 1.48 -16.46
CA TYR A 158 0.23 1.09 -15.53
C TYR A 158 -0.68 2.23 -15.04
N GLY A 159 -0.30 3.49 -15.23
CA GLY A 159 -0.97 4.66 -14.63
C GLY A 159 -2.40 4.92 -15.09
N ASN A 160 -2.85 4.22 -16.14
CA ASN A 160 -4.21 4.28 -16.68
C ASN A 160 -4.92 2.92 -16.67
N CYS A 161 -4.35 1.90 -16.01
CA CYS A 161 -5.00 0.60 -15.89
C CYS A 161 -6.17 0.69 -14.90
N PRO A 162 -7.39 0.27 -15.27
CA PRO A 162 -8.61 0.55 -14.49
C PRO A 162 -8.66 -0.19 -13.15
N ASN A 163 -7.91 -1.29 -13.01
CA ASN A 163 -7.83 -2.05 -11.78
C ASN A 163 -6.55 -1.79 -10.98
N VAL A 164 -5.73 -0.79 -11.35
CA VAL A 164 -4.60 -0.34 -10.52
C VAL A 164 -5.07 0.85 -9.70
N LEU A 165 -5.20 0.64 -8.39
CA LEU A 165 -5.73 1.66 -7.48
C LEU A 165 -4.62 2.39 -6.73
N TRP A 166 -3.56 1.68 -6.33
CA TRP A 166 -2.46 2.24 -5.54
C TRP A 166 -1.09 1.93 -6.13
N MET A 167 -0.13 2.81 -5.87
CA MET A 167 1.29 2.61 -6.13
C MET A 167 2.11 3.05 -4.91
N ASP A 168 2.97 2.16 -4.42
CA ASP A 168 3.96 2.45 -3.38
C ASP A 168 5.13 3.22 -3.96
N VAL A 169 4.92 4.48 -4.35
CA VAL A 169 5.88 5.32 -5.11
C VAL A 169 7.32 5.19 -4.59
N VAL A 170 7.46 5.27 -3.27
CA VAL A 170 8.69 4.97 -2.57
C VAL A 170 8.43 3.99 -1.43
N ASN A 171 9.38 3.09 -1.19
CA ASN A 171 9.32 2.09 -0.14
C ASN A 171 10.58 2.14 0.74
N GLU A 172 10.41 2.07 2.06
CA GLU A 172 11.49 1.98 3.07
C GLU A 172 12.52 3.12 2.97
N THR A 173 12.03 4.35 3.01
CA THR A 173 12.86 5.56 2.87
C THR A 173 13.53 5.99 4.17
N ILE A 174 13.05 5.49 5.32
CA ILE A 174 13.53 5.84 6.66
C ILE A 174 14.14 4.60 7.30
N ALA A 175 15.30 4.76 7.92
CA ALA A 175 16.01 3.69 8.61
C ALA A 175 15.25 3.29 9.88
N LYS A 176 14.99 1.99 10.04
CA LYS A 176 14.36 1.44 11.25
C LYS A 176 15.37 0.96 12.30
N ASP A 177 16.62 0.75 11.89
CA ASP A 177 17.70 0.24 12.75
C ASP A 177 18.94 1.14 12.64
N ASP A 178 19.72 1.17 13.71
CA ASP A 178 21.07 1.73 13.70
C ASP A 178 22.02 0.86 12.86
N LEU A 179 22.94 1.49 12.13
CA LEU A 179 23.98 0.80 11.36
C LEU A 179 25.27 1.62 11.32
N ASP A 180 26.40 0.94 11.16
CA ASP A 180 27.70 1.53 10.84
C ASP A 180 28.24 0.88 9.56
N ASP A 181 28.35 1.65 8.48
CA ASP A 181 28.91 1.20 7.20
C ASP A 181 30.32 1.78 6.97
N PRO A 182 31.30 0.97 6.53
CA PRO A 182 32.68 1.42 6.37
C PRO A 182 32.88 2.52 5.31
N LEU A 183 31.98 2.63 4.32
CA LEU A 183 32.08 3.63 3.25
C LEU A 183 31.15 4.82 3.52
N PHE A 184 29.94 4.56 4.01
CA PHE A 184 28.88 5.57 4.16
C PHE A 184 28.70 6.08 5.60
N GLY A 185 29.41 5.50 6.57
CA GLY A 185 29.41 5.92 7.96
C GLY A 185 28.19 5.43 8.76
N GLN A 186 27.93 6.11 9.88
CA GLN A 186 26.87 5.75 10.81
C GLN A 186 25.51 6.28 10.35
N GLN A 187 24.48 5.47 10.58
CA GLN A 187 23.07 5.79 10.40
C GLN A 187 22.32 5.40 11.67
N LYS A 188 21.37 6.25 12.08
CA LYS A 188 20.50 6.02 13.24
C LYS A 188 19.06 5.74 12.82
N THR A 189 18.33 4.99 13.65
CA THR A 189 16.87 4.84 13.48
C THR A 189 16.19 6.20 13.37
N GLY A 190 15.29 6.36 12.40
CA GLY A 190 14.57 7.61 12.11
C GLY A 190 15.31 8.59 11.20
N GLU A 191 16.53 8.29 10.78
CA GLU A 191 17.24 8.98 9.70
C GLU A 191 16.85 8.42 8.33
N TRP A 192 17.25 9.09 7.25
CA TRP A 192 17.01 8.58 5.90
C TRP A 192 17.78 7.29 5.65
N PHE A 193 17.10 6.29 5.11
CA PHE A 193 17.72 5.02 4.76
C PHE A 193 18.64 5.20 3.57
N SER A 194 19.92 4.86 3.76
CA SER A 194 21.04 5.26 2.90
C SER A 194 21.66 4.09 2.15
N ALA A 195 22.53 4.44 1.20
CA ALA A 195 23.44 3.51 0.53
C ALA A 195 24.38 2.81 1.53
N ARG A 196 24.89 1.65 1.14
CA ARG A 196 25.87 0.85 1.89
C ARG A 196 26.92 0.31 0.95
N GLN A 197 28.10 -0.02 1.48
CA GLN A 197 29.15 -0.59 0.63
C GLN A 197 28.72 -1.94 0.08
N GLY A 198 28.74 -2.05 -1.26
CA GLY A 198 28.51 -3.28 -2.01
C GLY A 198 27.04 -3.65 -2.21
N THR A 199 26.79 -4.44 -3.25
CA THR A 199 25.44 -4.60 -3.82
C THR A 199 24.52 -5.64 -3.15
N ASP A 200 25.04 -6.38 -2.18
CA ASP A 200 24.38 -7.56 -1.60
C ASP A 200 23.73 -7.29 -0.23
N LYS A 201 23.83 -6.05 0.26
CA LYS A 201 23.16 -5.62 1.48
C LYS A 201 21.75 -5.09 1.16
N TRP A 202 20.91 -5.02 2.20
CA TRP A 202 19.72 -4.18 2.16
C TRP A 202 20.16 -2.72 2.29
N GLU A 203 20.01 -1.94 1.24
CA GLU A 203 20.55 -0.58 1.14
C GLU A 203 19.74 0.26 0.17
N ASN A 204 19.93 1.58 0.22
CA ASN A 204 19.21 2.51 -0.63
C ASN A 204 20.18 3.38 -1.43
N PRO A 205 20.60 2.95 -2.65
CA PRO A 205 21.58 3.71 -3.44
C PRO A 205 21.05 5.07 -3.89
N TRP A 206 19.72 5.26 -3.93
CA TRP A 206 19.09 6.47 -4.45
C TRP A 206 19.44 7.73 -3.66
N THR A 207 19.89 7.61 -2.41
CA THR A 207 20.39 8.76 -1.62
C THR A 207 21.65 9.40 -2.19
N ILE A 208 22.40 8.68 -3.04
CA ILE A 208 23.60 9.22 -3.71
C ILE A 208 23.25 10.36 -4.68
N ILE A 209 21.99 10.44 -5.14
CA ILE A 209 21.50 11.56 -5.97
C ILE A 209 21.63 12.90 -5.21
N GLY A 210 21.52 12.89 -3.89
CA GLY A 210 21.63 14.06 -3.03
C GLY A 210 20.39 14.34 -2.20
N TYR A 211 20.42 15.46 -1.49
CA TYR A 211 19.38 15.87 -0.54
C TYR A 211 18.97 17.32 -0.81
N ASP A 212 17.73 17.67 -0.46
CA ASP A 212 17.26 19.05 -0.43
C ASP A 212 17.86 19.75 0.80
N GLU A 213 18.97 20.48 0.59
CA GLU A 213 19.70 21.19 1.65
C GLU A 213 18.93 22.42 2.19
N GLU A 214 17.85 22.86 1.52
CA GLU A 214 17.01 23.96 1.98
C GLU A 214 15.91 23.48 2.93
N SER A 215 15.63 22.17 2.98
CA SER A 215 14.65 21.57 3.86
C SER A 215 15.24 21.22 5.23
N ASP A 216 14.54 21.58 6.31
CA ASP A 216 14.92 21.25 7.70
C ASP A 216 15.15 19.75 7.93
N ILE A 217 14.37 18.91 7.25
CA ILE A 217 14.49 17.45 7.35
C ILE A 217 15.43 16.84 6.30
N ARG A 218 16.09 17.67 5.47
CA ARG A 218 17.00 17.28 4.37
C ARG A 218 16.49 16.08 3.57
N VAL A 219 15.36 16.20 2.87
CA VAL A 219 14.74 15.07 2.17
C VAL A 219 15.63 14.59 1.02
N PRO A 220 15.86 13.28 0.84
CA PRO A 220 16.53 12.75 -0.35
C PRO A 220 15.81 13.14 -1.64
N LEU A 221 16.55 13.69 -2.61
CA LEU A 221 15.97 14.23 -3.85
C LEU A 221 15.21 13.18 -4.66
N TYR A 222 15.63 11.92 -4.59
CA TYR A 222 14.97 10.81 -5.29
C TYR A 222 13.48 10.66 -4.89
N ILE A 223 13.11 11.02 -3.66
CA ILE A 223 11.74 10.89 -3.17
C ILE A 223 10.85 11.92 -3.88
N ASP A 224 11.28 13.19 -3.93
CA ASP A 224 10.54 14.23 -4.65
C ASP A 224 10.44 13.91 -6.15
N MET A 225 11.54 13.44 -6.76
CA MET A 225 11.57 13.03 -8.17
C MET A 225 10.58 11.90 -8.47
N ALA A 226 10.51 10.87 -7.63
CA ALA A 226 9.59 9.76 -7.83
C ALA A 226 8.12 10.21 -7.77
N PHE A 227 7.79 11.09 -6.82
CA PHE A 227 6.45 11.69 -6.71
C PHE A 227 6.13 12.66 -7.85
N GLU A 228 7.10 13.44 -8.33
CA GLU A 228 6.94 14.29 -9.51
C GLU A 228 6.52 13.48 -10.74
N ILE A 229 7.26 12.42 -11.03
CA ILE A 229 7.03 11.56 -12.19
C ILE A 229 5.70 10.84 -12.05
N SER A 230 5.40 10.27 -10.88
CA SER A 230 4.16 9.52 -10.67
C SER A 230 2.93 10.43 -10.70
N ASN A 231 3.00 11.64 -10.14
CA ASN A 231 1.94 12.64 -10.22
C ASN A 231 1.65 13.06 -11.67
N LYS A 232 2.67 13.10 -12.52
CA LYS A 232 2.56 13.47 -13.93
C LYS A 232 2.00 12.34 -14.80
N TYR A 233 2.54 11.12 -14.68
CA TYR A 233 2.26 10.04 -15.62
C TYR A 233 1.29 8.97 -15.10
N ALA A 234 1.02 8.92 -13.79
CA ALA A 234 0.01 8.07 -13.18
C ALA A 234 -1.01 8.88 -12.34
N PRO A 235 -1.65 9.92 -12.90
CA PRO A 235 -2.54 10.80 -12.14
C PRO A 235 -3.79 10.08 -11.62
N ASN A 236 -4.18 8.94 -12.20
CA ASN A 236 -5.36 8.18 -11.78
C ASN A 236 -5.06 7.11 -10.71
N VAL A 237 -3.79 6.90 -10.36
CA VAL A 237 -3.36 5.94 -9.34
C VAL A 237 -3.03 6.69 -8.04
N LYS A 238 -3.51 6.18 -6.91
CA LYS A 238 -3.24 6.73 -5.59
C LYS A 238 -1.77 6.53 -5.22
N GLN A 239 -1.12 7.61 -4.81
CA GLN A 239 0.33 7.67 -4.57
C GLN A 239 0.62 7.48 -3.08
N ILE A 240 1.19 6.33 -2.73
CA ILE A 240 1.41 5.87 -1.34
C ILE A 240 2.91 5.90 -1.01
N ILE A 241 3.23 6.29 0.23
CA ILE A 241 4.56 6.07 0.82
C ILE A 241 4.47 4.80 1.67
N ASN A 242 5.24 3.75 1.37
CA ASN A 242 5.23 2.50 2.13
C ASN A 242 6.49 2.39 3.03
N GLN A 243 6.32 1.96 4.28
CA GLN A 243 7.41 1.94 5.25
C GLN A 243 7.38 0.71 6.15
N HIS A 244 8.56 0.13 6.35
CA HIS A 244 8.82 -0.92 7.34
C HIS A 244 9.23 -0.32 8.70
N GLY A 245 9.13 -1.11 9.76
CA GLY A 245 9.38 -0.73 11.16
C GLY A 245 8.26 -1.21 12.07
N ASP A 246 8.48 -1.12 13.38
CA ASP A 246 7.58 -1.59 14.44
C ASP A 246 6.74 -0.46 15.08
N PHE A 247 6.55 0.64 14.35
CA PHE A 247 5.84 1.83 14.84
C PHE A 247 6.62 2.66 15.87
N GLU A 248 7.93 2.78 15.66
CA GLU A 248 8.87 3.60 16.42
C GLU A 248 8.59 5.10 16.24
N GLU A 249 8.51 5.85 17.33
CA GLU A 249 8.03 7.24 17.29
C GLU A 249 8.86 8.15 16.36
N ASN A 250 10.18 8.00 16.36
CA ASN A 250 11.09 8.77 15.50
C ASN A 250 10.89 8.47 14.00
N VAL A 251 10.70 7.21 13.62
CA VAL A 251 10.45 6.80 12.23
C VAL A 251 9.13 7.39 11.73
N TRP A 252 8.06 7.25 12.52
CA TRP A 252 6.74 7.67 12.10
C TRP A 252 6.50 9.18 12.26
N SER A 253 7.23 9.87 13.14
CA SER A 253 7.28 11.33 13.12
C SER A 253 7.94 11.85 11.83
N ARG A 254 9.08 11.27 11.43
CA ARG A 254 9.76 11.63 10.17
C ARG A 254 8.86 11.39 8.96
N MET A 255 8.08 10.32 8.95
CA MET A 255 7.09 10.05 7.91
C MET A 255 6.05 11.18 7.78
N LYS A 256 5.54 11.70 8.91
CA LYS A 256 4.61 12.84 8.91
C LYS A 256 5.25 14.09 8.30
N ASP A 257 6.51 14.35 8.61
CA ASP A 257 7.23 15.50 8.09
C ASP A 257 7.57 15.35 6.60
N LEU A 258 7.87 14.14 6.13
CA LEU A 258 8.01 13.84 4.70
C LEU A 258 6.75 14.18 3.91
N VAL A 259 5.57 13.80 4.43
CA VAL A 259 4.30 14.14 3.75
C VAL A 259 4.09 15.65 3.67
N LYS A 260 4.38 16.39 4.76
CA LYS A 260 4.28 17.86 4.75
C LYS A 260 5.23 18.47 3.73
N TYR A 261 6.48 17.97 3.67
CA TYR A 261 7.48 18.41 2.70
C TYR A 261 7.02 18.19 1.26
N LEU A 262 6.60 16.96 0.90
CA LEU A 262 6.17 16.66 -0.46
C LEU A 262 4.98 17.54 -0.88
N ARG A 263 4.02 17.74 0.02
CA ARG A 263 2.86 18.61 -0.24
C ARG A 263 3.23 20.09 -0.34
N SER A 264 4.24 20.57 0.40
CA SER A 264 4.71 21.96 0.27
C SER A 264 5.40 22.21 -1.08
N LYS A 265 5.99 21.18 -1.69
CA LYS A 265 6.52 21.17 -3.07
C LYS A 265 5.43 20.98 -4.14
N GLY A 266 4.16 20.87 -3.74
CA GLY A 266 3.03 20.66 -4.64
C GLY A 266 2.84 19.21 -5.10
N ARG A 267 3.50 18.24 -4.46
CA ARG A 267 3.29 16.82 -4.77
C ARG A 267 2.03 16.28 -4.09
N ARG A 268 1.24 15.52 -4.85
CA ARG A 268 0.13 14.72 -4.34
C ARG A 268 0.68 13.49 -3.63
N VAL A 269 0.33 13.38 -2.35
CA VAL A 269 0.47 12.18 -1.53
C VAL A 269 -0.93 11.79 -1.06
N ASP A 270 -1.36 10.59 -1.43
CA ASP A 270 -2.72 10.12 -1.18
C ASP A 270 -2.83 9.26 0.07
N GLY A 271 -1.74 8.63 0.53
CA GLY A 271 -1.77 7.79 1.72
C GLY A 271 -0.42 7.29 2.20
N ILE A 272 -0.44 6.57 3.32
CA ILE A 272 0.73 5.97 3.94
C ILE A 272 0.47 4.48 4.17
N GLY A 273 1.48 3.66 3.87
CA GLY A 273 1.52 2.23 4.09
C GLY A 273 2.45 1.84 5.25
N TRP A 274 1.96 0.98 6.14
CA TRP A 274 2.78 0.24 7.10
C TRP A 274 2.85 -1.22 6.70
N GLN A 275 4.06 -1.75 6.52
CA GLN A 275 4.24 -3.15 6.15
C GLN A 275 3.67 -4.11 7.20
N ALA A 276 3.86 -3.86 8.50
CA ALA A 276 3.39 -4.71 9.59
C ALA A 276 3.90 -6.17 9.55
N HIS A 277 5.18 -6.36 9.24
CA HIS A 277 5.91 -7.60 9.52
C HIS A 277 6.25 -7.68 11.02
N ILE A 278 5.28 -8.09 11.84
CA ILE A 278 5.37 -8.03 13.31
C ILE A 278 5.43 -9.43 13.94
N ASP A 279 5.81 -9.50 15.21
CA ASP A 279 5.82 -10.76 15.98
C ASP A 279 4.53 -10.94 16.79
N THR A 280 4.15 -12.20 17.04
CA THR A 280 3.05 -12.54 17.93
C THR A 280 3.22 -11.88 19.30
N GLY A 281 2.20 -11.14 19.74
CA GLY A 281 2.19 -10.33 20.96
C GLY A 281 2.59 -8.87 20.78
N TRP A 282 2.78 -8.38 19.55
CA TRP A 282 3.09 -6.98 19.25
C TRP A 282 2.09 -6.00 19.89
N GLU A 283 0.80 -6.34 19.92
CA GLU A 283 -0.27 -5.54 20.51
C GLU A 283 -0.14 -5.38 22.04
N LYS A 284 0.55 -6.31 22.71
CA LYS A 284 0.77 -6.29 24.16
C LYS A 284 1.90 -5.35 24.56
N VAL A 285 2.75 -4.94 23.62
CA VAL A 285 3.82 -3.98 23.89
C VAL A 285 3.17 -2.63 24.22
N PRO A 286 3.45 -2.04 25.40
CA PRO A 286 2.76 -0.83 25.84
C PRO A 286 2.82 0.32 24.83
N GLY A 287 1.64 0.81 24.45
CA GLY A 287 1.48 1.97 23.58
C GLY A 287 1.45 1.68 22.08
N ASN A 288 1.74 0.45 21.62
CA ASN A 288 1.72 0.08 20.21
C ASN A 288 0.37 0.36 19.54
N LEU A 289 -0.72 -0.23 20.04
CA LEU A 289 -2.06 0.02 19.49
C LEU A 289 -2.47 1.50 19.56
N LYS A 290 -2.11 2.20 20.64
CA LYS A 290 -2.39 3.64 20.78
C LYS A 290 -1.62 4.49 19.77
N ARG A 291 -0.37 4.13 19.47
CA ARG A 291 0.42 4.82 18.42
C ARG A 291 -0.19 4.61 17.05
N LEU A 292 -0.59 3.36 16.73
CA LEU A 292 -1.29 3.03 15.49
C LEU A 292 -2.60 3.83 15.35
N ASP A 293 -3.48 3.77 16.34
CA ASP A 293 -4.77 4.49 16.36
C ASP A 293 -4.62 6.00 16.13
N ASN A 294 -3.69 6.64 16.87
CA ASN A 294 -3.40 8.06 16.71
C ASN A 294 -2.80 8.39 15.34
N PHE A 295 -2.01 7.48 14.77
CA PHE A 295 -1.40 7.68 13.46
C PHE A 295 -2.43 7.61 12.34
N ILE A 296 -3.37 6.67 12.40
CA ILE A 296 -4.47 6.56 11.44
C ILE A 296 -5.37 7.81 11.52
N SER A 297 -5.72 8.23 12.74
CA SER A 297 -6.45 9.49 12.97
C SER A 297 -5.71 10.68 12.36
N TRP A 298 -4.38 10.74 12.52
CA TRP A 298 -3.57 11.79 11.90
C TRP A 298 -3.60 11.71 10.37
N CYS A 299 -3.57 10.51 9.76
CA CYS A 299 -3.70 10.34 8.32
C CYS A 299 -5.02 10.91 7.81
N HIS A 300 -6.15 10.50 8.38
CA HIS A 300 -7.48 10.96 7.97
C HIS A 300 -7.66 12.47 8.17
N ASN A 301 -7.20 13.02 9.29
CA ASN A 301 -7.20 14.48 9.54
C ASN A 301 -6.32 15.27 8.55
N ASN A 302 -5.42 14.61 7.84
CA ASN A 302 -4.60 15.20 6.79
C ASN A 302 -5.03 14.73 5.38
N ASN A 303 -6.26 14.24 5.20
CA ASN A 303 -6.76 13.75 3.90
C ASN A 303 -5.81 12.73 3.27
N LEU A 304 -5.34 11.76 4.07
CA LEU A 304 -4.52 10.63 3.64
C LEU A 304 -5.26 9.34 3.95
N GLU A 305 -5.16 8.36 3.06
CA GLU A 305 -5.51 6.99 3.35
C GLU A 305 -4.44 6.34 4.25
N PHE A 306 -4.83 5.34 5.04
CA PHE A 306 -3.89 4.52 5.79
C PHE A 306 -4.02 3.05 5.38
N HIS A 307 -2.89 2.38 5.20
CA HIS A 307 -2.88 0.98 4.78
C HIS A 307 -1.91 0.17 5.62
N ILE A 308 -2.34 -0.97 6.13
CA ILE A 308 -1.43 -2.09 6.38
C ILE A 308 -1.22 -2.80 5.05
N THR A 309 0.03 -3.00 4.63
CA THR A 309 0.37 -3.36 3.25
C THR A 309 0.94 -4.77 3.11
N GLU A 310 1.57 -5.30 4.15
CA GLU A 310 2.34 -6.54 4.09
C GLU A 310 2.23 -7.38 5.38
N MET A 311 1.04 -7.46 5.98
CA MET A 311 0.92 -8.01 7.33
C MET A 311 1.34 -9.47 7.39
N ASN A 312 2.31 -9.74 8.26
CA ASN A 312 2.60 -11.05 8.81
C ASN A 312 2.66 -10.93 10.33
N VAL A 313 2.22 -11.97 11.04
CA VAL A 313 2.37 -12.06 12.50
C VAL A 313 3.16 -13.32 12.81
N TRP A 314 4.44 -13.19 13.12
CA TRP A 314 5.34 -14.35 13.16
C TRP A 314 5.31 -15.11 14.49
N ILE A 315 5.15 -16.42 14.40
CA ILE A 315 5.61 -17.42 15.38
C ILE A 315 6.91 -18.00 14.81
N LYS A 316 8.05 -17.44 15.25
CA LYS A 316 9.39 -17.78 14.71
C LYS A 316 10.00 -19.06 15.29
N ASP A 317 9.51 -19.49 16.45
CA ASP A 317 9.94 -20.71 17.16
C ASP A 317 9.22 -21.98 16.67
N GLY A 318 8.22 -21.85 15.80
CA GLY A 318 7.43 -22.96 15.27
C GLY A 318 6.43 -23.55 16.27
N ASP A 319 6.18 -22.88 17.41
CA ASP A 319 5.28 -23.38 18.44
C ASP A 319 3.80 -23.20 18.06
N ILE A 320 3.20 -24.28 17.57
CA ILE A 320 1.78 -24.33 17.18
C ILE A 320 0.81 -24.01 18.32
N SER A 321 1.22 -24.13 19.59
CA SER A 321 0.35 -23.78 20.72
C SER A 321 0.08 -22.28 20.81
N ARG A 322 0.90 -21.45 20.15
CA ARG A 322 0.78 -19.99 20.12
C ARG A 322 -0.14 -19.45 19.04
N GLU A 323 -0.78 -20.31 18.25
CA GLU A 323 -1.65 -19.87 17.15
C GLU A 323 -2.88 -19.09 17.61
N THR A 324 -3.40 -19.38 18.80
CA THR A 324 -4.46 -18.56 19.41
C THR A 324 -3.94 -17.17 19.78
N GLU A 325 -2.71 -17.07 20.28
CA GLU A 325 -2.07 -15.79 20.57
C GLU A 325 -1.85 -14.98 19.28
N GLN A 326 -1.34 -15.62 18.23
CA GLN A 326 -1.18 -15.04 16.90
C GLN A 326 -2.52 -14.53 16.34
N ALA A 327 -3.59 -15.31 16.51
CA ALA A 327 -4.93 -14.92 16.07
C ALA A 327 -5.40 -13.63 16.75
N GLU A 328 -5.15 -13.45 18.05
CA GLU A 328 -5.49 -12.21 18.75
C GLU A 328 -4.60 -11.03 18.32
N THR A 329 -3.31 -11.24 18.06
CA THR A 329 -2.46 -10.19 17.49
C THR A 329 -2.98 -9.69 16.14
N PHE A 330 -3.38 -10.60 15.24
CA PHE A 330 -4.04 -10.21 14.00
C PHE A 330 -5.34 -9.43 14.27
N ALA A 331 -6.17 -9.95 15.16
CA ALA A 331 -7.49 -9.39 15.46
C ALA A 331 -7.40 -7.96 16.01
N GLU A 332 -6.58 -7.72 17.03
CA GLU A 332 -6.46 -6.43 17.71
C GLU A 332 -5.89 -5.35 16.79
N VAL A 333 -4.90 -5.70 15.95
CA VAL A 333 -4.34 -4.78 14.97
C VAL A 333 -5.38 -4.45 13.88
N ILE A 334 -6.06 -5.46 13.33
CA ILE A 334 -7.08 -5.25 12.29
C ILE A 334 -8.29 -4.49 12.82
N ASP A 335 -8.77 -4.81 14.02
CA ASP A 335 -9.88 -4.10 14.66
C ASP A 335 -9.53 -2.62 14.92
N THR A 336 -8.29 -2.35 15.32
CA THR A 336 -7.78 -0.98 15.46
C THR A 336 -7.84 -0.23 14.12
N VAL A 337 -7.41 -0.84 13.02
CA VAL A 337 -7.49 -0.22 11.69
C VAL A 337 -8.95 -0.06 11.25
N LEU A 338 -9.75 -1.11 11.40
CA LEU A 338 -11.13 -1.18 10.93
C LEU A 338 -11.98 -0.07 11.55
N LYS A 339 -11.83 0.25 12.84
CA LYS A 339 -12.58 1.34 13.50
C LYS A 339 -12.50 2.70 12.79
N HIS A 340 -11.45 2.94 12.00
CA HIS A 340 -11.27 4.18 11.24
C HIS A 340 -11.97 4.19 9.88
N HIS A 341 -12.55 3.08 9.42
CA HIS A 341 -13.19 2.96 8.09
C HIS A 341 -14.37 3.94 7.87
N LYS A 342 -14.91 4.53 8.93
CA LYS A 342 -15.98 5.54 8.84
C LYS A 342 -15.46 6.96 8.65
N ASN A 343 -14.18 7.20 8.95
CA ASN A 343 -13.54 8.51 8.90
C ASN A 343 -12.73 8.72 7.61
N GLY A 344 -12.29 7.63 6.98
CA GLY A 344 -11.55 7.64 5.73
C GLY A 344 -11.19 6.24 5.28
N VAL A 345 -10.55 6.13 4.12
CA VAL A 345 -10.13 4.84 3.56
C VAL A 345 -9.04 4.23 4.45
N VAL A 346 -9.26 2.96 4.79
CA VAL A 346 -8.26 2.09 5.38
C VAL A 346 -8.10 0.80 4.59
N GLY A 347 -6.89 0.25 4.56
CA GLY A 347 -6.59 -1.03 3.95
C GLY A 347 -5.83 -1.96 4.89
N VAL A 348 -6.04 -3.26 4.78
CA VAL A 348 -5.19 -4.30 5.35
C VAL A 348 -4.88 -5.30 4.25
N SER A 349 -3.60 -5.52 3.98
CA SER A 349 -3.13 -6.56 3.07
C SER A 349 -2.15 -7.47 3.79
N PHE A 350 -2.39 -8.77 3.74
CA PHE A 350 -1.48 -9.78 4.28
C PHE A 350 -0.34 -10.06 3.29
N TRP A 351 0.82 -10.49 3.78
CA TRP A 351 1.95 -10.82 2.91
C TRP A 351 2.15 -12.32 2.73
N ASN A 352 1.83 -12.80 1.53
CA ASN A 352 1.78 -14.20 1.12
C ASN A 352 0.64 -15.01 1.75
N VAL A 353 0.18 -16.03 1.00
CA VAL A 353 -0.97 -16.85 1.37
C VAL A 353 -0.57 -17.95 2.35
N ARG A 354 0.55 -18.63 2.07
CA ARG A 354 1.07 -19.75 2.85
C ARG A 354 2.51 -19.48 3.26
N ASP A 355 2.94 -20.08 4.36
CA ASP A 355 4.29 -19.86 4.91
C ASP A 355 5.39 -20.21 3.89
N GLU A 356 5.21 -21.28 3.08
CA GLU A 356 6.15 -21.67 2.02
C GLU A 356 6.29 -20.67 0.86
N ASP A 357 5.33 -19.75 0.71
CA ASP A 357 5.37 -18.71 -0.32
C ASP A 357 6.21 -17.49 0.11
N THR A 358 6.62 -17.44 1.38
CA THR A 358 7.40 -16.34 1.98
C THR A 358 8.91 -16.51 1.76
N ALA A 359 9.69 -15.47 2.09
CA ALA A 359 11.15 -15.57 2.11
C ALA A 359 11.69 -16.39 3.30
N ASN A 360 10.88 -16.61 4.34
CA ASN A 360 11.25 -17.32 5.56
C ASN A 360 10.30 -18.51 5.80
N PRO A 361 10.37 -19.58 4.98
CA PRO A 361 9.36 -20.65 4.98
C PRO A 361 9.29 -21.48 6.26
N ASN A 362 10.27 -21.32 7.17
CA ASN A 362 10.29 -21.97 8.48
C ASN A 362 9.54 -21.17 9.55
N TRP A 363 9.17 -19.92 9.28
CA TRP A 363 8.41 -19.09 10.21
C TRP A 363 6.92 -19.19 9.89
N MET A 364 6.09 -19.29 10.93
CA MET A 364 4.64 -19.36 10.78
C MET A 364 4.08 -17.95 10.89
N GLY A 365 3.62 -17.35 9.80
CA GLY A 365 3.13 -15.96 9.83
C GLY A 365 2.04 -15.61 8.81
N CYS A 366 1.66 -16.55 7.97
CA CYS A 366 0.52 -16.40 7.05
C CYS A 366 -0.78 -16.88 7.71
N LEU A 367 -1.93 -16.68 7.04
CA LEU A 367 -3.24 -17.15 7.53
C LEU A 367 -3.55 -18.61 7.16
N TRP A 368 -2.89 -19.14 6.12
CA TRP A 368 -3.04 -20.53 5.70
C TRP A 368 -1.74 -21.31 5.91
N ARG A 369 -1.91 -22.60 6.19
CA ARG A 369 -0.80 -23.58 6.20
C ARG A 369 -0.40 -23.95 4.78
N ASN A 370 0.74 -24.64 4.66
CA ASN A 370 1.24 -25.08 3.35
C ASN A 370 0.27 -26.03 2.62
N ASP A 371 -0.52 -26.81 3.36
CA ASP A 371 -1.57 -27.68 2.80
C ASP A 371 -2.88 -26.95 2.45
N GLY A 372 -2.96 -25.64 2.69
CA GLY A 372 -4.14 -24.81 2.43
C GLY A 372 -5.19 -24.80 3.54
N THR A 373 -4.95 -25.49 4.67
CA THR A 373 -5.84 -25.40 5.82
C THR A 373 -5.69 -24.06 6.54
N GLU A 374 -6.78 -23.55 7.08
CA GLU A 374 -6.85 -22.26 7.77
C GLU A 374 -6.22 -22.34 9.17
N ARG A 375 -5.50 -21.29 9.56
CA ARG A 375 -5.06 -21.09 10.95
C ARG A 375 -6.18 -20.45 11.78
N PRO A 376 -6.14 -20.53 13.13
CA PRO A 376 -7.12 -19.87 14.00
C PRO A 376 -7.35 -18.37 13.69
N ALA A 377 -6.30 -17.67 13.23
CA ALA A 377 -6.36 -16.28 12.82
C ALA A 377 -7.41 -16.00 11.72
N TYR A 378 -7.58 -16.90 10.73
CA TYR A 378 -8.57 -16.72 9.66
C TYR A 378 -9.99 -16.55 10.22
N LYS A 379 -10.37 -17.46 11.13
CA LYS A 379 -11.69 -17.41 11.79
C LYS A 379 -11.82 -16.15 12.65
N ARG A 380 -10.80 -15.83 13.45
CA ARG A 380 -10.83 -14.68 14.36
C ARG A 380 -10.98 -13.35 13.62
N ILE A 381 -10.33 -13.20 12.47
CA ILE A 381 -10.46 -12.00 11.62
C ILE A 381 -11.90 -11.89 11.08
N LYS A 382 -12.53 -13.00 10.65
CA LYS A 382 -13.94 -12.98 10.24
C LYS A 382 -14.87 -12.51 11.37
N GLU A 383 -14.62 -12.96 12.59
CA GLU A 383 -15.39 -12.53 13.77
C GLU A 383 -15.29 -11.01 13.95
N ILE A 384 -14.09 -10.43 13.89
CA ILE A 384 -13.88 -8.96 13.96
C ILE A 384 -14.64 -8.22 12.84
N LEU A 385 -14.55 -8.72 11.61
CA LEU A 385 -15.27 -8.11 10.49
C LEU A 385 -16.78 -8.14 10.70
N ILE A 386 -17.33 -9.22 11.26
CA ILE A 386 -18.78 -9.36 11.48
C ILE A 386 -19.25 -8.53 12.68
N GLU A 387 -18.47 -8.50 13.76
CA GLU A 387 -18.76 -7.72 14.98
C GLU A 387 -18.85 -6.21 14.69
N ASN A 388 -18.09 -5.72 13.71
CA ASN A 388 -18.04 -4.31 13.32
C ASN A 388 -19.07 -3.91 12.23
N ILE A 389 -19.98 -4.79 11.81
CA ILE A 389 -21.04 -4.44 10.86
C ILE A 389 -22.13 -3.63 11.58
N HIS A 390 -22.41 -2.39 11.16
CA HIS A 390 -23.33 -1.48 11.85
C HIS A 390 -24.24 -0.65 10.93
#